data_AF-A0A955L3D5-F1
#
_entry.id   AF-A0A955L3D5-F1
#
_cell.length_a   1.000
_cell.length_b   1.000
_cell.length_c   1.000
_cell.angle_alpha   90.00
_cell.angle_beta   90.00
_cell.angle_gamma   90.00
#
_symmetry.space_group_name_H-M   'P 1'
#
loop_
_entity.id
_entity.type
_entity.pdbx_description
1 polymer ?
#
loop_
_entity_poly.entity_id
_entity_poly.type
_entity_poly.pdbx_seq_one_letter_code
_entity_poly.pdbx_strand_id
1 'polypeptide(L)' 'PDFDKQKLGGTIALYIGIKNLKEEYERVKNQVEIIQNLHKTDYGTEEFSFYDCNGYVLMMHS' A
#
# COMPACT_ATOMS: atom_id res chain seq x y z
N PRO A 1 -5.40 12.28 -23.08
CA PRO A 1 -4.28 11.31 -23.23
C PRO A 1 -4.85 9.90 -23.07
N ASP A 2 -4.68 9.04 -24.07
CA ASP A 2 -5.42 7.77 -24.22
C ASP A 2 -4.68 6.61 -23.51
N PHE A 3 -4.53 6.72 -22.19
CA PHE A 3 -3.83 5.73 -21.35
C PHE A 3 -4.72 4.54 -20.93
N ASP A 4 -6.04 4.64 -21.12
CA ASP A 4 -7.04 3.64 -20.67
C ASP A 4 -6.85 2.23 -21.27
N LYS A 5 -6.06 2.09 -22.33
CA LYS A 5 -5.86 0.83 -23.06
C LYS A 5 -4.49 0.19 -22.85
N GLN A 6 -3.61 0.79 -22.04
CA GLN A 6 -2.31 0.18 -21.76
C GLN A 6 -2.45 -0.87 -20.65
N LYS A 7 -2.10 -2.13 -20.96
CA LYS A 7 -1.84 -3.12 -19.91
C LYS A 7 -0.70 -2.60 -19.04
N LEU A 8 -0.89 -2.65 -17.72
CA LEU A 8 0.15 -2.34 -16.74
C LEU A 8 1.39 -3.18 -17.07
N GLY A 9 2.42 -2.53 -17.62
CA GLY A 9 3.62 -3.19 -18.14
C GLY A 9 4.66 -3.50 -17.06
N GLY A 10 4.46 -3.00 -15.84
CA GLY A 10 5.35 -3.24 -14.70
C GLY A 10 4.63 -2.98 -13.38
N THR A 11 5.00 -3.74 -12.35
CA THR A 11 4.55 -3.50 -10.99
C THR A 11 5.29 -2.29 -10.43
N ILE A 12 4.56 -1.24 -10.10
CA ILE A 12 5.10 -0.09 -9.35
C ILE A 12 4.81 -0.34 -7.87
N ALA A 13 5.84 -0.23 -7.04
CA ALA A 13 5.75 -0.20 -5.59
C ALA A 13 6.06 1.21 -5.09
N LEU A 14 5.12 1.83 -4.38
CA LEU A 14 5.29 3.14 -3.76
C LEU A 14 5.54 2.97 -2.26
N TYR A 15 6.66 3.50 -1.78
CA TYR A 15 7.02 3.51 -0.36
C TYR A 15 6.67 4.89 0.24
N ILE A 16 5.72 4.91 1.17
CA ILE A 16 5.04 6.11 1.64
C ILE A 16 5.10 6.21 3.16
N GLY A 17 5.65 7.32 3.67
CA GLY A 17 5.68 7.63 5.10
C GLY A 17 4.40 8.34 5.57
N ILE A 18 3.82 7.89 6.69
CA ILE A 18 2.59 8.44 7.25
C ILE A 18 2.60 8.47 8.79
N LYS A 19 2.11 9.57 9.38
CA LYS A 19 2.13 9.75 10.84
C LYS A 19 1.11 8.86 11.58
N ASN A 20 -0.06 8.63 11.00
CA ASN A 20 -1.18 7.92 11.64
C ASN A 20 -1.40 6.53 11.05
N LEU A 21 -0.33 5.73 10.93
CA LEU A 21 -0.35 4.45 10.21
C LEU A 21 -1.47 3.50 10.66
N LYS A 22 -1.68 3.35 11.98
CA LYS A 22 -2.68 2.43 12.54
C LYS A 22 -4.12 2.85 12.22
N GLU A 23 -4.40 4.14 12.32
CA GLU A 23 -5.71 4.71 11.98
C GLU A 23 -6.02 4.48 10.50
N GLU A 24 -5.01 4.68 9.65
CA GLU A 24 -5.13 4.44 8.21
C GLU A 24 -5.34 2.99 7.86
N TYR A 25 -4.59 2.09 8.49
CA TYR A 25 -4.77 0.66 8.33
C TYR A 25 -6.22 0.24 8.67
N GLU A 26 -6.74 0.66 9.82
CA GLU A 26 -8.11 0.36 10.22
C GLU A 26 -9.15 0.93 9.26
N ARG A 27 -8.89 2.12 8.69
CA ARG A 27 -9.77 2.75 7.71
C ARG A 27 -9.85 1.97 6.40
N VAL A 28 -8.72 1.46 5.90
CA VAL A 28 -8.64 0.88 4.54
C VAL A 28 -8.71 -0.64 4.51
N LYS A 29 -8.39 -1.36 5.59
CA LYS A 29 -8.22 -2.84 5.57
C LYS A 29 -9.39 -3.66 5.04
N ASN A 30 -10.61 -3.13 5.11
CA ASN A 30 -11.82 -3.80 4.60
C ASN A 30 -12.22 -3.37 3.19
N GLN A 31 -11.47 -2.44 2.59
CA GLN A 31 -11.75 -1.82 1.28
C GLN A 31 -10.71 -2.20 0.22
N VAL A 32 -9.55 -2.72 0.65
CA VAL A 32 -8.40 -3.02 -0.22
C VAL A 32 -7.92 -4.44 -0.01
N GLU A 33 -7.19 -4.98 -1.00
CA GLU A 33 -6.50 -6.25 -0.86
C GLU A 33 -5.19 -6.05 -0.09
N ILE A 34 -5.17 -6.47 1.17
CA ILE A 34 -3.98 -6.43 2.01
C ILE A 34 -2.98 -7.50 1.54
N ILE A 35 -1.79 -7.05 1.14
CA ILE A 35 -0.65 -7.92 0.77
C ILE A 35 0.10 -8.34 2.02
N GLN A 36 0.34 -7.39 2.93
CA GLN A 36 0.99 -7.62 4.21
C GLN A 36 0.26 -6.84 5.30
N ASN A 37 -0.22 -7.58 6.31
CA ASN A 37 -0.88 -6.98 7.45
C ASN A 37 0.06 -6.03 8.22
N LEU A 38 -0.54 -5.10 8.95
CA LEU A 38 0.19 -4.23 9.85
C LEU A 38 1.06 -5.05 10.81
N HIS A 39 2.36 -4.80 10.74
CA HIS A 39 3.35 -5.45 11.57
C HIS A 39 4.50 -4.48 11.87
N LYS A 40 5.42 -4.90 12.73
CA LYS A 40 6.64 -4.16 13.04
C LYS A 40 7.83 -4.89 12.43
N THR A 41 8.65 -4.19 11.67
CA THR A 41 9.89 -4.73 11.11
C THR A 41 10.92 -4.98 12.21
N ASP A 42 11.95 -5.76 11.91
CA ASP A 42 13.04 -6.05 12.85
C ASP A 42 13.79 -4.79 13.32
N TYR A 43 13.79 -3.72 12.51
CA TYR A 43 14.38 -2.42 12.84
C TYR A 43 13.42 -1.48 13.58
N GLY A 44 12.19 -1.93 13.83
CA GLY A 44 11.24 -1.25 14.70
C GLY A 44 10.26 -0.31 14.01
N THR A 45 10.23 -0.28 12.67
CA THR A 45 9.27 0.49 11.88
C THR A 45 7.95 -0.26 11.81
N GLU A 46 6.81 0.40 12.04
CA GLU A 46 5.50 -0.21 11.75
C GLU A 46 5.18 0.00 10.27
N GLU A 47 4.71 -1.05 9.59
CA GLU A 47 4.35 -0.97 8.17
C GLU A 47 3.25 -1.96 7.77
N PHE A 48 2.54 -1.64 6.68
CA PHE A 48 1.60 -2.54 5.99
C PHE A 48 1.61 -2.27 4.48
N SER A 49 1.15 -3.23 3.69
CA SER A 49 1.08 -3.07 2.24
C SER A 49 -0.20 -3.64 1.63
N PHE A 50 -0.63 -3.03 0.52
CA PHE A 50 -1.88 -3.35 -0.16
C PHE A 50 -1.86 -2.95 -1.64
N TYR A 51 -2.81 -3.48 -2.42
CA TYR A 51 -3.02 -3.03 -3.79
C TYR A 51 -3.96 -1.83 -3.86
N ASP A 52 -3.60 -0.82 -4.65
CA ASP A 52 -4.53 0.26 -5.01
C ASP A 52 -5.56 -0.19 -6.07
N CYS A 53 -6.49 0.69 -6.44
CA CYS A 53 -7.52 0.39 -7.45
C CYS A 53 -6.97 0.18 -8.87
N ASN A 54 -5.67 0.46 -9.10
CA ASN A 54 -4.98 0.26 -10.36
C ASN A 54 -4.05 -0.97 -10.32
N GLY A 55 -4.00 -1.72 -9.22
CA GLY A 55 -3.13 -2.89 -9.06
C GLY A 55 -1.67 -2.55 -8.74
N TYR A 56 -1.36 -1.31 -8.34
CA TYR A 56 -0.05 -0.94 -7.82
C TYR A 56 0.10 -1.30 -6.35
N VAL A 57 1.33 -1.59 -5.93
CA VAL A 57 1.63 -1.92 -4.53
C VAL A 57 1.91 -0.63 -3.76
N LEU A 58 1.16 -0.38 -2.70
CA LEU A 58 1.42 0.69 -1.74
C LEU A 58 2.01 0.08 -0.47
N MET A 59 3.18 0.56 -0.05
CA MET A 59 3.84 0.21 1.20
C MET A 59 3.81 1.43 2.12
N MET A 60 3.06 1.35 3.20
CA MET A 60 2.87 2.45 4.16
C MET A 60 3.71 2.17 5.39
N HIS A 61 4.47 3.16 5.85
CA HIS A 61 5.29 3.05 7.05
C HIS A 61 5.15 4.27 7.97
N SER A 62 5.35 4.06 9.28
CA SER A 62 5.42 5.14 10.29
C SER A 62 6.74 5.89 10.27
#